data_AF-A0A3N0XIB3-F1
#
_entry.id   AF-A0A3N0XIB3-F1
#
_cell.length_a   1.000
_cell.length_b   1.000
_cell.length_c   1.000
_cell.angle_alpha   90.00
_cell.angle_beta   90.00
_cell.angle_gamma   90.00
#
_symmetry.space_group_name_H-M   'P 1'
#
loop_
_entity.id
_entity.type
_entity.pdbx_description
1 polymer ?
#
loop_
_entity_poly.entity_id
_entity_poly.type
_entity_poly.pdbx_seq_one_letter_code
_entity_poly.pdbx_strand_id
1 'polypeptide(L)'
;MSSVMKDVQSMEAVSRPLNDGIVSICNICKSLRNAQVNPTTDMCSNYKQIRVHIEHAEQCLKTSETMIKEKLGCLDECMEQLIREKQSVEQQKKEKNQAMNVLHIKKDSAEESLKHSKETLEWAERNVQSANYALRVHQDRMNEYDDMETAGIALLAVPIFGWIAGENSTSTTLLLLPSP
;
A
#
# COMPACT_ATOMS: atom_id res chain seq x y z
N MET A 1 9.42 -20.71 -9.07
CA MET A 1 9.94 -21.94 -9.70
C MET A 1 9.24 -22.28 -11.03
N SER A 2 7.97 -21.90 -11.25
CA SER A 2 7.23 -22.27 -12.47
C SER A 2 7.55 -21.46 -13.74
N SER A 3 8.01 -20.20 -13.69
CA SER A 3 8.32 -19.44 -14.93
C SER A 3 9.70 -19.80 -15.50
N VAL A 4 10.72 -19.92 -14.64
CA VAL A 4 12.09 -20.27 -15.03
C VAL A 4 12.17 -21.63 -15.75
N MET A 5 11.39 -22.63 -15.35
CA MET A 5 11.32 -23.91 -16.08
C MET A 5 10.65 -23.80 -17.45
N LYS A 6 9.69 -22.88 -17.63
CA LYS A 6 9.05 -22.63 -18.92
C LYS A 6 9.99 -21.92 -19.89
N ASP A 7 10.86 -21.04 -19.38
CA ASP A 7 11.82 -20.30 -20.20
C ASP A 7 12.94 -21.20 -20.75
N VAL A 8 13.42 -22.17 -19.95
CA VAL A 8 14.45 -23.13 -20.38
C VAL A 8 13.93 -24.08 -21.46
N GLN A 9 12.72 -24.64 -21.29
CA GLN A 9 12.09 -25.47 -22.34
C GLN A 9 11.75 -24.66 -23.59
N SER A 10 11.45 -23.38 -23.43
CA SER A 10 11.14 -22.46 -24.53
C SER A 10 12.36 -22.12 -25.39
N MET A 11 13.53 -21.95 -24.78
CA MET A 11 14.75 -21.64 -25.53
C MET A 11 15.29 -22.86 -26.28
N GLU A 12 15.08 -24.07 -25.73
CA GLU A 12 15.36 -25.34 -26.43
C GLU A 12 14.45 -25.54 -27.66
N ALA A 13 13.19 -25.08 -27.58
CA ALA A 13 12.25 -25.17 -28.68
C ALA A 13 12.67 -24.30 -29.89
N VAL A 14 13.28 -23.14 -29.66
CA VAL A 14 13.82 -22.26 -30.71
C VAL A 14 15.17 -22.76 -31.24
N SER A 15 16.01 -23.30 -30.37
CA SER A 15 17.38 -23.68 -30.74
C SER A 15 17.43 -24.88 -31.69
N ARG A 16 16.47 -25.80 -31.61
CA ARG A 16 16.37 -26.96 -32.50
C ARG A 16 16.21 -26.59 -33.98
N PRO A 17 15.14 -25.91 -34.42
CA PRO A 17 14.98 -25.55 -35.82
C PRO A 17 16.09 -24.61 -36.31
N LEU A 18 16.64 -23.76 -35.42
CA LEU A 18 17.76 -22.89 -35.79
C LEU A 18 19.02 -23.71 -36.10
N ASN A 19 19.34 -24.68 -35.25
CA ASN A 19 20.47 -25.58 -35.46
C ASN A 19 20.29 -26.46 -36.70
N ASP A 20 19.08 -26.98 -36.93
CA ASP A 20 18.77 -27.77 -38.13
C ASP A 20 18.92 -26.94 -39.41
N GLY A 21 18.53 -25.65 -39.37
CA GLY A 21 18.78 -24.69 -40.44
C GLY A 21 20.27 -24.49 -40.71
N ILE A 22 21.09 -24.29 -39.67
CA ILE A 22 22.55 -24.16 -39.78
C ILE A 22 23.19 -25.42 -40.39
N VAL A 23 22.79 -26.61 -39.92
CA VAL A 23 23.27 -27.88 -40.47
C VAL A 23 22.91 -28.00 -41.95
N SER A 24 21.70 -27.59 -42.34
CA SER A 24 21.27 -27.59 -43.73
C SER A 24 22.14 -26.66 -44.58
N ILE A 25 22.45 -25.45 -44.08
CA ILE A 25 23.37 -24.51 -44.74
C ILE A 25 24.76 -25.12 -44.89
N CYS A 26 25.30 -25.78 -43.86
CA CYS A 26 26.57 -26.49 -43.96
C CYS A 26 26.54 -27.57 -45.05
N ASN A 27 25.41 -28.26 -45.24
CA ASN A 27 25.24 -29.26 -46.28
C ASN A 27 25.15 -28.65 -47.69
N ILE A 28 24.58 -27.44 -47.82
CA ILE A 28 24.65 -26.65 -49.05
C ILE A 28 26.12 -26.39 -49.40
N CYS A 29 26.91 -25.87 -48.46
CA CYS A 29 28.33 -25.58 -48.68
C CYS A 29 29.13 -26.83 -49.08
N LYS A 30 28.89 -27.98 -48.41
CA LYS A 30 29.53 -29.26 -48.77
C LYS A 30 29.14 -29.71 -50.18
N SER A 31 27.87 -29.59 -50.54
CA SER A 31 27.37 -29.97 -51.86
C SER A 31 27.95 -29.07 -52.95
N LEU A 32 27.94 -27.75 -52.74
CA LEU A 32 28.55 -26.79 -53.67
C LEU A 32 30.05 -27.05 -53.87
N ARG A 33 30.79 -27.39 -52.81
CA ARG A 33 32.22 -27.71 -52.91
C ARG A 33 32.48 -28.98 -53.73
N ASN A 34 31.59 -29.96 -53.64
CA ASN A 34 31.72 -31.25 -54.32
C ASN A 34 31.02 -31.25 -55.69
N ALA A 35 30.50 -30.10 -56.13
CA ALA A 35 29.80 -29.94 -57.39
C ALA A 35 30.73 -30.21 -58.57
N GLN A 36 30.35 -31.15 -59.43
CA GLN A 36 30.96 -31.31 -60.74
C GLN A 36 29.97 -30.80 -61.78
N VAL A 37 30.42 -29.86 -62.59
CA VAL A 37 29.64 -29.33 -63.72
C VAL A 37 29.92 -30.21 -64.93
N ASN A 38 28.86 -30.75 -65.51
CA ASN A 38 29.00 -31.49 -66.76
C ASN A 38 29.32 -30.50 -67.90
N PRO A 39 30.46 -30.64 -68.59
CA PRO A 39 30.90 -29.68 -69.61
C PRO A 39 30.02 -29.67 -70.87
N THR A 40 29.17 -30.68 -71.10
CA THR A 40 28.26 -30.75 -72.25
C THR A 40 26.84 -30.32 -71.92
N THR A 41 26.38 -30.50 -70.68
CA THR A 41 25.00 -30.17 -70.30
C THR A 41 24.89 -28.95 -69.41
N ASP A 42 26.02 -28.34 -69.01
CA ASP A 42 26.12 -27.21 -68.06
C ASP A 42 25.34 -27.43 -66.75
N MET A 43 25.10 -28.70 -66.41
CA MET A 43 24.30 -29.08 -65.25
C MET A 43 25.21 -29.60 -64.15
N CYS A 44 24.90 -29.16 -62.93
CA CYS A 44 25.58 -29.59 -61.73
C CYS A 44 25.04 -30.96 -61.27
N SER A 45 25.93 -31.93 -61.07
CA SER A 45 25.55 -33.31 -60.70
C SER A 45 24.76 -33.42 -59.39
N ASN A 46 24.91 -32.46 -58.49
CA ASN A 46 24.27 -32.42 -57.17
C ASN A 46 23.25 -31.28 -57.01
N TYR A 47 22.79 -30.68 -58.12
CA TYR A 47 21.78 -29.62 -58.12
C TYR A 47 20.55 -29.95 -57.26
N LYS A 48 19.97 -31.15 -57.42
CA LYS A 48 18.78 -31.59 -56.66
C LYS A 48 19.04 -31.61 -55.15
N GLN A 49 20.22 -32.07 -54.73
CA GLN A 49 20.59 -32.15 -53.32
C GLN A 49 20.80 -30.75 -52.73
N ILE A 50 21.45 -29.85 -53.47
CA ILE A 50 21.58 -28.44 -53.08
C ILE A 50 20.20 -27.81 -52.89
N ARG A 51 19.27 -28.03 -53.82
CA ARG A 51 17.91 -27.49 -53.76
C ARG A 51 17.15 -27.98 -52.51
N VAL A 52 17.23 -29.27 -52.20
CA VAL A 52 16.60 -29.84 -50.98
C VAL A 52 17.17 -29.20 -49.72
N HIS A 53 18.50 -29.00 -49.64
CA HIS A 53 19.10 -28.35 -48.47
C HIS A 53 18.74 -26.87 -48.36
N ILE A 54 18.55 -26.16 -49.48
CA ILE A 54 18.05 -24.77 -49.49
C ILE A 54 16.62 -24.73 -48.94
N GLU A 55 15.70 -25.54 -49.50
CA GLU A 55 14.30 -25.58 -49.07
C GLU A 55 14.18 -25.95 -47.58
N HIS A 56 14.99 -26.91 -47.12
CA HIS A 56 15.02 -27.30 -45.72
C HIS A 56 15.59 -26.19 -44.80
N ALA A 57 16.65 -25.50 -45.23
CA ALA A 57 17.21 -24.37 -44.48
C ALA A 57 16.19 -23.24 -44.34
N GLU A 58 15.52 -22.89 -45.43
CA GLU A 58 14.48 -21.85 -45.46
C GLU A 58 13.34 -22.18 -44.48
N GLN A 59 12.82 -23.41 -44.53
CA GLN A 59 11.74 -23.84 -43.64
C GLN A 59 12.15 -23.81 -42.16
N CYS A 60 13.36 -24.28 -41.84
CA CYS A 60 13.90 -24.28 -40.49
C CYS A 60 14.07 -22.85 -39.94
N LEU A 61 14.63 -21.95 -40.74
CA LEU A 61 14.83 -20.55 -40.35
C LEU A 61 13.51 -19.80 -40.19
N LYS A 62 12.54 -20.01 -41.08
CA LYS A 62 11.20 -19.41 -40.97
C LYS A 62 10.46 -19.87 -39.72
N THR A 63 10.59 -21.16 -39.39
CA THR A 63 10.03 -21.73 -38.15
C THR A 63 10.67 -21.07 -36.94
N SER A 64 12.00 -20.98 -36.92
CA SER A 64 12.76 -20.34 -35.84
C SER A 64 12.38 -18.86 -35.66
N GLU A 65 12.28 -18.11 -36.75
CA GLU A 65 11.88 -16.70 -36.75
C GLU A 65 10.48 -16.51 -36.15
N THR A 66 9.52 -17.34 -36.56
CA THR A 66 8.14 -17.29 -36.05
C THR A 66 8.12 -17.53 -34.53
N MET A 67 8.82 -18.57 -34.07
CA MET A 67 8.90 -18.88 -32.65
C MET A 67 9.59 -17.74 -31.86
N ILE A 68 10.66 -17.15 -32.38
CA ILE A 68 11.32 -16.01 -31.74
C ILE A 68 10.37 -14.81 -31.62
N LYS A 69 9.61 -14.50 -32.68
CA LYS A 69 8.62 -13.41 -32.65
C LYS A 69 7.54 -13.63 -31.60
N GLU A 70 6.99 -14.83 -31.51
CA GLU A 70 6.01 -15.18 -30.48
C GLU A 70 6.59 -14.99 -29.07
N LYS A 71 7.83 -15.43 -28.84
CA LYS A 71 8.47 -15.29 -27.53
C LYS A 71 8.79 -13.85 -27.16
N LEU A 72 9.23 -13.04 -28.12
CA LEU A 72 9.41 -11.61 -27.92
C LEU A 72 8.08 -10.94 -27.56
N GLY A 73 7.00 -11.27 -28.26
CA GLY A 73 5.66 -10.76 -27.92
C GLY A 73 5.22 -11.13 -26.50
N CYS A 74 5.40 -12.39 -26.08
CA CYS A 74 5.10 -12.80 -24.71
C CYS A 74 5.96 -12.06 -23.67
N LEU A 75 7.24 -11.82 -23.99
CA LEU A 75 8.16 -11.09 -23.10
C LEU A 75 7.72 -9.63 -22.95
N ASP A 76 7.33 -8.98 -24.04
CA ASP A 76 6.83 -7.60 -24.04
C ASP A 76 5.56 -7.48 -23.18
N GLU A 77 4.60 -8.39 -23.35
CA GLU A 77 3.38 -8.45 -22.52
C GLU A 77 3.70 -8.63 -21.03
N CYS A 78 4.66 -9.51 -20.71
CA CYS A 78 5.10 -9.73 -19.34
C CYS A 78 5.77 -8.47 -18.76
N MET A 79 6.58 -7.76 -19.54
CA MET A 79 7.22 -6.51 -19.10
C MET A 79 6.18 -5.41 -18.85
N GLU A 80 5.20 -5.25 -19.74
CA GLU A 80 4.11 -4.29 -19.52
C GLU A 80 3.33 -4.60 -18.25
N GLN A 81 3.04 -5.89 -18.00
CA GLN A 81 2.35 -6.32 -16.80
C GLN A 81 3.17 -6.00 -15.54
N LEU A 82 4.48 -6.28 -15.55
CA LEU A 82 5.36 -5.98 -14.44
C LEU A 82 5.45 -4.47 -14.16
N ILE A 83 5.43 -3.63 -15.21
CA ILE A 83 5.39 -2.18 -15.08
C ILE A 83 4.10 -1.74 -14.38
N ARG A 84 2.93 -2.28 -14.80
CA ARG A 84 1.64 -1.98 -14.15
C ARG A 84 1.63 -2.39 -12.68
N GLU A 85 2.12 -3.59 -12.39
CA GLU A 85 2.20 -4.10 -11.01
C GLU A 85 3.11 -3.24 -10.14
N LYS A 86 4.29 -2.86 -10.66
CA LYS A 86 5.21 -1.95 -9.97
C LYS A 86 4.53 -0.63 -9.62
N GLN A 87 3.85 0.00 -10.59
CA GLN A 87 3.13 1.25 -10.36
C GLN A 87 2.04 1.10 -9.29
N SER A 88 1.28 -0.01 -9.33
CA SER A 88 0.27 -0.30 -8.31
C SER A 88 0.88 -0.42 -6.91
N VAL A 89 1.99 -1.15 -6.78
CA VAL A 89 2.69 -1.32 -5.50
C VAL A 89 3.25 0.01 -4.99
N GLU A 90 3.82 0.84 -5.85
CA GLU A 90 4.31 2.17 -5.48
C GLU A 90 3.18 3.08 -4.99
N GLN A 91 2.02 3.05 -5.66
CA GLN A 91 0.84 3.80 -5.24
C GLN A 91 0.30 3.31 -3.89
N GLN A 92 0.14 2.00 -3.71
CA GLN A 92 -0.29 1.42 -2.43
C GLN A 92 0.67 1.75 -1.29
N LYS A 93 1.99 1.78 -1.56
CA LYS A 93 3.00 2.18 -0.58
C LYS A 93 2.81 3.65 -0.18
N LYS A 94 2.56 4.54 -1.14
CA LYS A 94 2.28 5.96 -0.88
C LYS A 94 1.04 6.14 -0.01
N GLU A 95 -0.05 5.45 -0.33
CA GLU A 95 -1.30 5.49 0.43
C GLU A 95 -1.13 4.97 1.86
N LYS A 96 -0.44 3.84 2.03
CA LYS A 96 -0.13 3.29 3.36
C LYS A 96 0.73 4.24 4.20
N ASN A 97 1.74 4.87 3.60
CA ASN A 97 2.57 5.85 4.29
C ASN A 97 1.75 7.07 4.72
N GLN A 98 0.85 7.57 3.87
CA GLN A 98 -0.05 8.67 4.22
C GLN A 98 -0.99 8.28 5.38
N ALA A 99 -1.59 7.08 5.32
CA ALA A 99 -2.44 6.58 6.40
C ALA A 99 -1.67 6.44 7.72
N MET A 100 -0.43 5.94 7.68
CA MET A 100 0.44 5.84 8.85
C MET A 100 0.75 7.20 9.47
N ASN A 101 1.00 8.22 8.66
CA ASN A 101 1.22 9.58 9.14
C ASN A 101 -0.03 10.15 9.83
N VAL A 102 -1.22 9.93 9.25
CA VAL A 102 -2.48 10.35 9.87
C VAL A 102 -2.71 9.64 11.21
N LEU A 103 -2.40 8.35 11.29
CA LEU A 103 -2.51 7.59 12.54
C LEU A 103 -1.53 8.09 13.61
N HIS A 104 -0.30 8.47 13.23
CA HIS A 104 0.66 9.08 14.16
C HIS A 104 0.12 10.39 14.72
N ILE A 105 -0.35 11.30 13.86
CA ILE A 105 -0.93 12.58 14.29
C ILE A 105 -2.12 12.35 15.24
N LYS A 106 -3.01 11.41 14.91
CA LYS A 106 -4.16 11.09 15.78
C LYS A 106 -3.74 10.51 17.11
N LYS A 107 -2.71 9.66 17.12
CA LYS A 107 -2.15 9.09 18.36
C LYS A 107 -1.59 10.20 19.24
N ASP A 108 -0.75 11.07 18.68
CA ASP A 108 -0.11 12.16 19.42
C ASP A 108 -1.16 13.11 20.01
N SER A 109 -2.18 13.46 19.21
CA SER A 109 -3.32 14.29 19.67
C SER A 109 -4.13 13.61 20.78
N ALA A 110 -4.36 12.30 20.70
CA ALA A 110 -5.06 11.55 21.74
C ALA A 110 -4.23 11.47 23.04
N GLU A 111 -2.92 11.32 22.93
CA GLU A 111 -2.00 11.33 24.08
C GLU A 111 -1.98 12.69 24.78
N GLU A 112 -1.95 13.78 24.01
CA GLU A 112 -2.06 15.14 24.54
C GLU A 112 -3.41 15.39 25.23
N SER A 113 -4.51 14.97 24.60
CA SER A 113 -5.85 15.08 25.19
C SER A 113 -5.99 14.29 26.49
N LEU A 114 -5.44 13.07 26.53
CA LEU A 114 -5.41 12.23 27.72
C LEU A 114 -4.61 12.89 28.86
N LYS A 115 -3.45 13.47 28.54
CA LYS A 115 -2.63 14.20 29.50
C LYS A 115 -3.40 15.39 30.08
N HIS A 116 -4.03 16.21 29.24
CA HIS A 116 -4.83 17.35 29.69
C HIS A 116 -6.01 16.90 30.58
N SER A 117 -6.71 15.84 30.20
CA SER A 117 -7.81 15.30 31.00
C SER A 117 -7.34 14.85 32.39
N LYS A 118 -6.18 14.19 32.47
CA LYS A 118 -5.58 13.79 33.74
C LYS A 118 -5.21 15.00 34.60
N GLU A 119 -4.59 16.03 34.03
CA GLU A 119 -4.26 17.27 34.74
C GLU A 119 -5.53 17.99 35.27
N THR A 120 -6.60 18.00 34.47
CA THR A 120 -7.90 18.57 34.86
C THR A 120 -8.54 17.80 36.01
N LEU A 121 -8.48 16.47 35.97
CA LEU A 121 -8.98 15.60 37.03
C LEU A 121 -8.19 15.81 38.33
N GLU A 122 -6.86 15.84 38.25
CA GLU A 122 -6.00 16.11 39.42
C GLU A 122 -6.30 17.48 40.03
N TRP A 123 -6.55 18.50 39.21
CA TRP A 123 -6.95 19.83 39.68
C TRP A 123 -8.33 19.82 40.37
N ALA A 124 -9.30 19.13 39.77
CA ALA A 124 -10.64 18.99 40.34
C ALA A 124 -10.61 18.24 41.69
N GLU A 125 -9.84 17.16 41.80
CA GLU A 125 -9.65 16.41 43.05
C GLU A 125 -9.07 17.29 44.16
N ARG A 126 -8.01 18.06 43.85
CA ARG A 126 -7.41 18.99 44.82
C ARG A 126 -8.40 20.05 45.30
N ASN A 127 -9.20 20.59 44.39
CA ASN A 127 -10.22 21.57 44.75
C ASN A 127 -11.32 20.98 45.62
N VAL A 128 -11.79 19.76 45.32
CA VAL A 128 -12.77 19.07 46.15
C VAL A 128 -12.20 18.77 47.54
N GLN A 129 -10.94 18.35 47.64
CA GLN A 129 -10.26 18.15 48.93
C GLN A 129 -10.15 19.46 49.73
N SER A 130 -9.75 20.55 49.08
CA SER A 130 -9.67 21.87 49.70
C SER A 130 -11.04 22.39 50.18
N ALA A 131 -12.08 22.26 49.35
CA ALA A 131 -13.44 22.64 49.70
C ALA A 131 -13.97 21.81 50.88
N ASN A 132 -13.73 20.49 50.88
CA ASN A 132 -14.07 19.61 51.99
C ASN A 132 -13.32 19.98 53.28
N TYR A 133 -12.04 20.34 53.19
CA TYR A 133 -11.27 20.80 54.34
C TYR A 133 -11.85 22.11 54.90
N ALA A 134 -12.15 23.08 54.04
CA ALA A 134 -12.78 24.34 54.45
C ALA A 134 -14.13 24.10 55.15
N LEU A 135 -14.97 23.21 54.59
CA LEU A 135 -16.23 22.81 55.23
C LEU A 135 -16.01 22.19 56.61
N ARG A 136 -15.01 21.31 56.79
CA ARG A 136 -14.67 20.76 58.11
C ARG A 136 -14.25 21.84 59.10
N VAL A 137 -13.39 22.78 58.69
CA VAL A 137 -12.95 23.89 59.56
C VAL A 137 -14.12 24.83 59.92
N HIS A 138 -15.12 24.98 59.05
CA HIS A 138 -16.35 25.70 59.38
C HIS A 138 -17.25 24.89 60.31
N GLN A 139 -17.31 23.56 60.15
CA GLN A 139 -18.11 22.68 61.00
C GLN A 139 -17.50 22.49 62.39
N ASP A 140 -16.17 22.44 62.52
CA ASP A 140 -15.47 22.41 63.81
C ASP A 140 -15.62 23.73 64.56
N ARG A 141 -15.64 24.88 63.84
CA ARG A 141 -15.99 26.19 64.44
C ARG A 141 -17.45 26.30 64.86
N MET A 142 -18.36 25.55 64.23
CA MET A 142 -19.76 25.45 64.66
C MET A 142 -19.91 24.53 65.88
N ASN A 143 -19.01 23.57 66.10
CA ASN A 143 -19.00 22.72 67.30
C ASN A 143 -18.33 23.37 68.53
N GLU A 144 -17.67 24.52 68.36
CA GLU A 144 -17.11 25.32 69.48
C GLU A 144 -18.08 26.42 69.96
N TYR A 145 -19.22 26.57 69.28
CA TYR A 145 -20.40 27.30 69.78
C TYR A 145 -21.47 26.27 70.16
N ASP A 146 -21.39 25.78 71.39
CA ASP A 146 -22.57 25.23 72.04
C ASP A 146 -23.58 26.38 72.17
N ASP A 147 -24.79 26.11 71.69
CA ASP A 147 -25.98 26.96 71.74
C ASP A 147 -26.02 28.17 70.77
N MET A 148 -26.60 27.97 69.60
CA MET A 148 -27.90 28.57 69.27
C MET A 148 -28.42 28.09 67.92
N GLU A 149 -29.59 27.47 68.02
CA GLU A 149 -30.55 27.14 66.98
C GLU A 149 -30.78 28.33 66.02
N THR A 150 -30.31 28.26 64.77
CA THR A 150 -30.98 28.97 63.66
C THR A 150 -30.72 28.28 62.31
N ALA A 151 -31.82 28.08 61.61
CA ALA A 151 -31.94 27.36 60.35
C ALA A 151 -31.12 27.94 59.20
N GLY A 152 -30.67 27.03 58.33
CA GLY A 152 -30.51 27.30 56.91
C GLY A 152 -29.08 27.63 56.50
N ILE A 153 -28.47 26.72 55.74
CA ILE A 153 -27.98 26.95 54.36
C ILE A 153 -27.40 25.62 53.88
N ALA A 154 -28.13 24.95 52.99
CA ALA A 154 -27.58 23.88 52.16
C ALA A 154 -26.87 24.55 50.98
N LEU A 155 -25.55 24.72 51.06
CA LEU A 155 -24.75 25.22 49.93
C LEU A 155 -24.20 24.03 49.12
N LEU A 156 -25.05 23.44 48.27
CA LEU A 156 -24.59 22.51 47.23
C LEU A 156 -24.08 23.32 46.04
N ALA A 157 -22.81 23.71 46.09
CA ALA A 157 -22.10 24.29 44.95
C ALA A 157 -21.53 23.17 44.07
N VAL A 158 -22.35 22.64 43.15
CA VAL A 158 -21.85 21.87 42.01
C VAL A 158 -22.04 22.71 40.74
N PRO A 159 -20.99 23.36 40.22
CA PRO A 159 -21.09 23.94 38.89
C PRO A 159 -20.90 22.83 37.85
N ILE A 160 -22.02 22.36 37.29
CA ILE A 160 -22.01 21.52 36.08
C ILE A 160 -21.69 22.44 34.89
N PHE A 161 -20.42 22.67 34.60
CA PHE A 161 -20.04 23.22 33.30
C PHE A 161 -19.91 22.08 32.29
N GLY A 162 -21.06 21.66 31.78
CA GLY A 162 -21.15 20.91 30.52
C GLY A 162 -21.26 21.91 29.37
N TRP A 163 -20.36 21.80 28.40
CA TRP A 163 -20.54 22.34 27.05
C TRP A 163 -21.97 22.05 26.59
N ILE A 164 -22.67 23.08 26.11
CA ILE A 164 -23.67 22.98 25.03
C ILE A 164 -23.45 24.21 24.14
N ALA A 165 -22.97 23.96 22.94
CA ALA A 165 -23.05 24.90 21.83
C ALA A 165 -24.53 25.16 21.49
N GLY A 166 -24.91 26.42 21.34
CA GLY A 166 -26.25 26.76 20.85
C GLY A 166 -26.69 28.17 21.23
N GLU A 167 -26.41 29.10 20.32
CA GLU A 167 -27.09 30.38 20.09
C GLU A 167 -28.53 30.53 20.68
N ASN A 168 -28.75 31.69 21.31
CA ASN A 168 -30.00 32.47 21.40
C ASN A 168 -30.77 32.43 22.74
N SER A 169 -31.18 33.64 23.17
CA SER A 169 -32.28 34.00 24.09
C SER A 169 -32.04 34.02 25.61
N THR A 170 -31.72 35.23 26.10
CA THR A 170 -32.45 36.02 27.12
C THR A 170 -33.03 35.36 28.39
N SER A 171 -32.64 35.94 29.53
CA SER A 171 -33.43 36.20 30.76
C SER A 171 -34.17 35.04 31.44
N THR A 172 -33.78 34.75 32.69
CA THR A 172 -34.72 34.52 33.81
C THR A 172 -33.95 34.78 35.13
N THR A 173 -34.00 36.01 35.64
CA THR A 173 -34.83 36.44 36.78
C THR A 173 -34.44 35.78 38.10
N LEU A 174 -33.51 36.44 38.82
CA LEU A 174 -33.38 36.37 40.28
C LEU A 174 -34.66 36.99 40.87
N LEU A 175 -35.51 36.16 41.48
CA LEU A 175 -36.75 36.57 42.13
C LEU A 175 -36.52 36.92 43.61
N LEU A 176 -37.02 38.12 43.95
CA LEU A 176 -37.64 38.57 45.21
C LEU A 176 -36.68 38.87 46.38
N LEU A 177 -36.45 40.13 46.81
CA LEU A 177 -37.35 41.16 47.42
C LEU A 177 -37.86 40.77 48.83
N PRO A 178 -38.29 41.70 49.71
CA PRO A 178 -37.44 42.43 50.67
C PRO A 178 -38.03 42.49 52.12
N SER A 179 -37.27 43.08 53.07
CA SER A 179 -37.76 43.81 54.28
C SER A 179 -38.46 43.01 55.42
N PRO A 180 -38.56 43.52 56.67
CA PRO A 180 -38.34 44.89 57.17
C PRO A 180 -37.09 45.12 58.04
#